data_AF-A0A1N6VDJ9-F1
#
_entry.id   AF-A0A1N6VDJ9-F1
#
_cell.length_a   1.000
_cell.length_b   1.000
_cell.length_c   1.000
_cell.angle_alpha   90.00
_cell.angle_beta   90.00
_cell.angle_gamma   90.00
#
_symmetry.space_group_name_H-M   'P 1'
#
loop_
_entity.id
_entity.type
_entity.pdbx_description
1 polymer ?
#
loop_
_entity_poly.entity_id
_entity_poly.type
_entity_poly.pdbx_seq_one_letter_code
_entity_poly.pdbx_strand_id
1 'polypeptide(L)' 'MSAQQAEPSAEDTTIDAEITGVIADLLEEHGSEMAALRALAHDFIVLMADADRSVSRGYLRGLFSQGARPVREPDA' A
#
# COMPACT_ATOMS: atom_id res chain seq x y z
N MET A 1 41.43 -1.99 29.02
CA MET A 1 40.61 -1.19 28.10
C MET A 1 39.54 -2.13 27.54
N SER A 2 38.38 -2.24 28.18
CA SER A 2 37.27 -3.02 27.63
C SER A 2 36.43 -2.11 26.74
N ALA A 3 36.34 -2.46 25.46
CA ALA A 3 35.45 -1.78 24.53
C ALA A 3 34.01 -2.11 24.93
N GLN A 4 33.24 -1.09 25.30
CA GLN A 4 31.80 -1.19 25.46
C GLN A 4 31.23 -1.54 24.09
N GLN A 5 30.77 -2.78 23.89
CA GLN A 5 30.01 -3.13 22.69
C GLN A 5 28.73 -2.30 22.71
N ALA A 6 28.52 -1.48 21.69
CA ALA A 6 27.25 -0.83 21.46
C ALA A 6 26.23 -1.95 21.23
N GLU A 7 25.28 -2.11 22.15
CA GLU A 7 24.14 -2.99 21.90
C GLU A 7 23.45 -2.49 20.61
N PRO A 8 23.15 -3.38 19.66
CA PRO A 8 22.40 -3.00 18.47
C PRO A 8 21.08 -2.39 18.95
N SER A 9 20.83 -1.13 18.55
CA SER A 9 19.56 -0.46 18.80
C SER A 9 18.43 -1.39 18.36
N ALA A 10 17.55 -1.78 19.29
CA ALA A 10 16.35 -2.51 18.93
C ALA A 10 15.60 -1.70 17.87
N GLU A 11 15.30 -2.31 16.72
CA GLU A 11 14.48 -1.67 15.69
C GLU A 11 13.12 -1.32 16.29
N ASP A 12 12.72 -0.06 16.13
CA ASP A 12 11.42 0.41 16.57
C ASP A 12 10.36 -0.11 15.60
N THR A 13 9.61 -1.14 16.03
CA THR A 13 8.55 -1.78 15.23
C THR A 13 7.17 -1.21 15.55
N THR A 14 7.09 0.02 16.06
CA THR A 14 5.80 0.67 16.28
C THR A 14 5.18 1.07 14.94
N ILE A 15 3.84 1.16 14.91
CA ILE A 15 3.11 1.62 13.72
C ILE A 15 3.58 3.01 13.29
N ASP A 16 3.87 3.90 14.25
CA ASP A 16 4.37 5.24 13.95
C ASP A 16 5.77 5.21 13.30
N ALA A 17 6.65 4.31 13.75
CA ALA A 17 7.95 4.10 13.13
C ALA A 17 7.82 3.54 11.71
N GLU A 18 6.91 2.58 11.48
CA GLU A 18 6.62 2.04 10.15
C GLU A 18 6.07 3.13 9.20
N ILE A 19 5.10 3.92 9.67
CA ILE A 19 4.54 5.06 8.90
C ILE A 19 5.64 6.05 8.55
N THR A 20 6.52 6.36 9.51
CA THR A 20 7.63 7.29 9.30
C THR A 20 8.62 6.76 8.27
N GLY A 21 8.94 5.46 8.30
CA GLY A 21 9.77 4.80 7.30
C GLY A 21 9.17 4.89 5.89
N VAL A 22 7.89 4.55 5.75
CA VAL A 22 7.19 4.64 4.46
C VAL A 22 7.19 6.07 3.91
N ILE A 23 6.99 7.08 4.77
CA ILE A 23 7.07 8.48 4.34
C ILE A 23 8.47 8.84 3.88
N ALA A 24 9.52 8.40 4.59
CA ALA A 24 10.91 8.65 4.20
C ALA A 24 11.22 8.06 2.82
N ASP A 25 10.81 6.81 2.57
CA ASP A 25 10.99 6.12 1.29
C ASP A 25 10.28 6.87 0.15
N LEU A 26 9.03 7.30 0.36
CA LEU A 26 8.27 8.07 -0.63
C LEU A 26 8.93 9.42 -0.95
N LEU A 27 9.52 10.08 0.05
CA LEU A 27 10.24 11.35 -0.15
C LEU A 27 11.54 11.13 -0.92
N GLU A 28 12.27 10.05 -0.63
CA GLU A 28 13.47 9.66 -1.37
C GLU A 28 13.15 9.35 -2.84
N GLU A 29 12.08 8.59 -3.10
CA GLU A 29 11.67 8.20 -4.45
C GLU A 29 11.22 9.39 -5.31
N HIS A 30 10.42 10.30 -4.73
CA HIS A 30 9.74 11.35 -5.49
C HIS A 30 10.37 12.75 -5.38
N GLY A 31 11.35 12.94 -4.50
CA GLY A 31 12.19 14.13 -4.43
C GLY A 31 11.50 15.43 -3.97
N SER A 32 10.20 15.40 -3.68
CA SER A 32 9.46 16.52 -3.07
C SER A 32 8.22 16.02 -2.33
N GLU A 33 7.80 16.74 -1.29
CA GLU A 33 6.63 16.32 -0.51
C GLU A 33 5.36 16.30 -1.38
N MET A 34 5.23 17.24 -2.30
CA MET A 34 4.07 17.32 -3.19
C MET A 34 4.01 16.17 -4.19
N ALA A 35 5.16 15.72 -4.71
CA ALA A 35 5.21 14.57 -5.60
C ALA A 35 4.91 13.27 -4.85
N ALA A 36 5.47 13.10 -3.64
CA ALA A 36 5.19 11.96 -2.77
C ALA A 36 3.71 11.88 -2.38
N LEU A 37 3.10 13.00 -1.97
CA LEU A 37 1.67 13.06 -1.65
C LEU A 37 0.79 12.77 -2.87
N ARG A 38 1.20 13.22 -4.06
CA ARG A 38 0.47 12.93 -5.30
C ARG A 38 0.51 11.43 -5.63
N ALA A 39 1.66 10.79 -5.48
CA ALA A 39 1.82 9.35 -5.70
C ALA A 39 0.97 8.55 -4.68
N LEU A 40 1.08 8.88 -3.40
CA LEU A 40 0.28 8.25 -2.35
C LEU A 40 -1.23 8.40 -2.60
N ALA A 41 -1.69 9.60 -3.00
CA ALA A 41 -3.09 9.84 -3.30
C ALA A 41 -3.58 9.05 -4.52
N HIS A 42 -2.73 8.92 -5.56
CA HIS A 42 -3.03 8.10 -6.72
C HIS A 42 -3.23 6.64 -6.32
N ASP A 43 -2.29 6.06 -5.59
CA ASP A 43 -2.32 4.64 -5.21
C ASP A 43 -3.46 4.34 -4.26
N PHE A 44 -3.78 5.26 -3.36
CA PHE A 44 -4.96 5.15 -2.51
C PHE A 44 -6.27 5.11 -3.31
N ILE A 45 -6.41 5.94 -4.36
CA ILE A 45 -7.59 5.93 -5.22
C ILE A 45 -7.69 4.61 -6.00
N VAL A 46 -6.58 4.10 -6.52
CA VAL A 46 -6.53 2.80 -7.21
C VAL A 46 -6.93 1.67 -6.25
N LEU A 47 -6.35 1.65 -5.05
CA LEU A 47 -6.68 0.67 -4.01
C LEU A 47 -8.17 0.68 -3.67
N MET A 48 -8.77 1.87 -3.55
CA MET A 48 -10.20 2.02 -3.28
C MET A 48 -11.06 1.54 -4.45
N ALA A 49 -10.65 1.79 -5.69
CA ALA A 49 -11.36 1.30 -6.87
C ALA A 49 -11.31 -0.23 -6.99
N ASP A 50 -10.14 -0.82 -6.72
CA ASP A 50 -9.97 -2.27 -6.72
C ASP A 50 -10.71 -2.92 -5.54
N ALA A 51 -10.74 -2.26 -4.38
CA ALA A 51 -11.53 -2.70 -3.25
C ALA A 51 -13.03 -2.70 -3.60
N ASP A 52 -13.56 -1.64 -4.22
CA ASP A 52 -14.97 -1.58 -4.67
C ASP A 52 -15.31 -2.69 -5.68
N ARG A 53 -14.38 -3.02 -6.59
CA ARG A 53 -14.53 -4.15 -7.52
C ARG A 53 -14.44 -5.51 -6.82
N SER A 54 -13.56 -5.63 -5.82
CA SER A 54 -13.25 -6.89 -5.13
C SER A 54 -14.27 -7.23 -4.05
N VAL A 55 -14.94 -6.23 -3.47
CA VAL A 55 -16.11 -6.48 -2.64
C VAL A 55 -17.27 -6.87 -3.55
N SER A 56 -17.74 -8.10 -3.41
CA SER A 56 -18.98 -8.50 -4.05
C SER A 56 -20.11 -7.58 -3.61
N ARG A 57 -20.63 -6.75 -4.54
CA ARG A 57 -21.96 -6.12 -4.37
C ARG A 57 -23.06 -7.16 -4.12
N GLY A 58 -22.77 -8.43 -4.40
CA GLY A 58 -23.62 -9.58 -4.14
C GLY A 58 -23.81 -9.93 -2.68
N TYR A 59 -22.93 -9.56 -1.73
CA TYR A 59 -23.19 -9.86 -0.31
C TYR A 59 -24.40 -9.08 0.22
N LEU A 60 -24.61 -7.85 -0.24
CA LEU A 60 -25.75 -7.00 0.18
C LEU A 60 -26.98 -7.12 -0.75
N ARG A 61 -26.87 -7.73 -1.94
CA ARG A 61 -27.95 -7.79 -2.95
C ARG A 61 -28.18 -9.14 -3.63
N GLY A 62 -27.51 -10.22 -3.21
CA GLY A 62 -27.71 -11.57 -3.76
C GLY A 62 -27.17 -11.79 -5.19
N LEU A 63 -26.46 -10.81 -5.77
CA LEU A 63 -25.93 -10.84 -7.13
C LEU A 63 -24.42 -11.10 -7.16
N PHE A 64 -23.98 -12.21 -6.58
CA PHE A 64 -22.55 -12.54 -6.66
C PHE A 64 -22.17 -12.79 -8.14
N SER A 65 -21.19 -12.00 -8.60
CA SER A 65 -20.25 -12.31 -9.69
C SER A 65 -20.72 -12.47 -11.15
N GLN A 66 -21.97 -12.13 -11.52
CA GLN A 66 -22.33 -12.02 -12.95
C GLN A 66 -21.59 -10.83 -13.62
N GLY A 67 -20.60 -11.12 -14.46
CA GLY A 67 -19.88 -10.15 -15.30
C GLY A 67 -18.68 -9.42 -14.67
N ALA A 68 -18.34 -9.71 -13.40
CA ALA A 68 -17.26 -9.01 -12.69
C ALA A 68 -15.86 -9.63 -12.87
N ARG A 69 -15.75 -10.80 -13.51
CA ARG A 69 -14.45 -11.42 -13.81
C ARG A 69 -13.90 -10.86 -15.13
N PRO A 70 -12.58 -10.56 -15.21
CA PRO A 70 -11.95 -10.24 -16.48
C PRO A 70 -12.19 -11.37 -17.49
N VAL A 71 -12.64 -11.02 -18.70
CA VAL A 71 -12.70 -11.98 -19.81
C VAL A 71 -11.25 -12.24 -20.23
N ARG A 72 -10.82 -13.50 -20.12
CA ARG A 72 -9.49 -13.91 -20.59
C ARG A 72 -9.51 -13.78 -22.12
N GLU A 73 -8.75 -12.85 -22.68
CA GLU A 73 -8.55 -12.82 -24.12
C GLU A 73 -7.88 -14.14 -24.54
N PRO A 74 -8.37 -14.82 -25.59
CA PRO A 74 -7.72 -16.02 -26.09
C PRO A 74 -6.33 -15.63 -26.60
N ASP A 75 -5.30 -16.30 -26.10
CA ASP A 75 -3.92 -16.14 -26.57
C ASP A 75 -3.91 -16.29 -28.11
N ALA A 76 -3.47 -15.25 -28.81
CA ALA A 76 -3.32 -15.20 -30.26
C ALA A 76 -1.89 -15.56 -30.68
#